data_AF-A0A954KY21-F1
#
_entry.id   AF-A0A954KY21-F1
#
_cell.length_a   1.000
_cell.length_b   1.000
_cell.length_c   1.000
_cell.angle_alpha   90.00
_cell.angle_beta   90.00
_cell.angle_gamma   90.00
#
_symmetry.space_group_name_H-M   'P 1'
#
loop_
_entity.id
_entity.type
_entity.pdbx_description
1 polymer ?
#
loop_
_entity_poly.entity_id
_entity_poly.type
_entity_poly.pdbx_seq_one_letter_code
_entity_poly.pdbx_strand_id
1 'polypeptide(L)'
;MLLDAWFYRNWDDVLELSEALLNWLEKDGFAPQVESPRELGPELNRLLVRTACEFMRKRATVVLESPNGIPQDVGFSLTCSECNNEGPESYDEAIAEGWAGIEYVPHLSSENFLGSCPTCLAEYQ
;
A
#
# COMPACT_ATOMS: atom_id res chain seq x y z
N MET A 1 -9.11 6.35 9.27
CA MET A 1 -8.32 5.64 10.30
C MET A 1 -7.07 5.06 9.63
N LEU A 2 -6.05 4.59 10.37
CA LEU A 2 -4.78 4.10 9.76
C LEU A 2 -5.01 3.01 8.70
N LEU A 3 -5.90 2.05 8.96
CA LEU A 3 -6.22 1.00 8.00
C LEU A 3 -6.94 1.52 6.74
N ASP A 4 -7.79 2.53 6.88
CA ASP A 4 -8.43 3.18 5.72
C ASP A 4 -7.39 3.93 4.89
N ALA A 5 -6.50 4.67 5.54
CA ALA A 5 -5.41 5.38 4.87
C ALA A 5 -4.52 4.39 4.08
N TRP A 6 -4.22 3.23 4.67
CA TRP A 6 -3.51 2.15 4.00
C TRP A 6 -4.28 1.61 2.79
N PHE A 7 -5.57 1.31 2.98
CA PHE A 7 -6.42 0.76 1.93
C PHE A 7 -6.56 1.72 0.72
N TYR A 8 -6.78 3.00 1.00
CA TYR A 8 -6.93 4.06 0.01
C TYR A 8 -5.59 4.64 -0.48
N ARG A 9 -4.45 4.13 -0.01
CA ARG A 9 -3.10 4.58 -0.42
C ARG A 9 -2.85 6.06 -0.13
N ASN A 10 -3.45 6.60 0.93
CA ASN A 10 -3.15 7.94 1.44
C ASN A 10 -1.81 7.88 2.20
N TRP A 11 -0.68 7.86 1.49
CA TRP A 11 0.62 7.59 2.09
C TRP A 11 1.04 8.60 3.15
N ASP A 12 0.70 9.88 2.98
CA ASP A 12 0.93 10.91 3.99
C ASP A 12 0.15 10.62 5.29
N ASP A 13 -1.14 10.28 5.18
CA ASP A 13 -1.96 9.89 6.33
C ASP A 13 -1.44 8.60 6.97
N VAL A 14 -0.97 7.62 6.19
CA VAL A 14 -0.35 6.40 6.72
C VAL A 14 0.88 6.76 7.55
N LEU A 15 1.74 7.65 7.04
CA LEU A 15 2.94 8.10 7.73
C LEU A 15 2.59 8.81 9.05
N GLU A 16 1.70 9.81 9.00
CA GLU A 16 1.29 10.58 10.17
C GLU A 16 0.62 9.69 11.23
N LEU A 17 -0.37 8.88 10.84
CA LEU A 17 -1.15 8.06 11.76
C LEU A 17 -0.31 6.93 12.37
N SER A 18 0.60 6.34 11.61
CA SER A 18 1.51 5.30 12.12
C SER A 18 2.50 5.89 13.13
N GLU A 19 3.06 7.07 12.86
CA GLU A 19 3.94 7.77 13.81
C GLU A 19 3.20 8.18 15.09
N ALA A 20 2.00 8.75 14.96
CA ALA A 20 1.16 9.11 16.09
C ALA A 20 0.84 7.89 16.98
N LEU A 21 0.51 6.74 16.37
CA LEU A 21 0.20 5.52 17.10
C LEU A 21 1.44 4.91 17.76
N LEU A 22 2.60 4.91 17.09
CA LEU A 22 3.86 4.46 17.71
C LEU A 22 4.22 5.32 18.93
N ASN A 23 4.13 6.65 18.81
CA ASN A 23 4.37 7.58 19.91
C ASN A 23 3.39 7.37 21.08
N TRP A 24 2.14 7.00 20.79
CA TRP A 24 1.16 6.64 21.83
C TRP A 24 1.54 5.34 22.56
N LEU A 25 1.94 4.30 21.82
CA LEU A 25 2.35 3.02 22.39
C LEU A 25 3.67 3.10 23.18
N GLU A 26 4.55 4.05 22.85
CA GLU A 26 5.77 4.30 23.64
C GLU A 26 5.47 4.90 25.02
N LYS A 27 4.39 5.68 25.13
CA LYS A 27 3.93 6.30 26.40
C LYS A 27 3.04 5.38 27.23
N ASP A 28 3.12 4.07 26.97
CA ASP A 28 2.27 3.06 27.58
C ASP A 28 0.77 3.19 27.30
N GLY A 29 0.44 3.80 26.15
CA GLY A 29 -0.92 3.90 25.65
C GLY A 29 -1.54 2.54 25.30
N PHE A 30 -2.88 2.46 25.38
CA PHE A 30 -3.63 1.28 24.96
C PHE A 30 -3.54 1.07 23.45
N ALA A 31 -3.32 -0.18 23.04
CA ALA A 31 -3.31 -0.56 21.63
C ALA A 31 -4.75 -0.79 21.11
N PRO A 32 -5.06 -0.40 19.86
CA PRO A 32 -6.30 -0.79 19.22
C PRO A 32 -6.38 -2.32 19.04
N GLN A 33 -7.59 -2.84 18.96
CA GLN A 33 -7.85 -4.25 18.71
C GLN A 33 -7.58 -4.58 17.23
N VAL A 34 -6.77 -5.61 16.98
CA VAL A 34 -6.33 -5.98 15.62
C VAL A 34 -7.24 -7.03 14.96
N GLU A 35 -7.77 -7.98 15.72
CA GLU A 35 -8.67 -9.01 15.22
C GLU A 35 -10.04 -9.01 15.92
N SER A 36 -11.08 -9.27 15.12
CA SER A 36 -12.41 -9.67 15.55
C SER A 36 -12.76 -10.97 14.80
N PRO A 37 -13.32 -12.01 15.44
CA PRO A 37 -13.95 -12.01 16.77
C PRO A 37 -13.05 -12.48 17.93
N ARG A 38 -11.78 -12.82 17.71
CA ARG A 38 -10.89 -13.32 18.77
C ARG A 38 -10.14 -12.17 19.43
N GLU A 39 -10.31 -12.03 20.74
CA GLU A 39 -9.50 -11.11 21.53
C GLU A 39 -8.12 -11.70 21.75
N LEU A 40 -7.09 -11.05 21.19
CA LEU A 40 -5.69 -11.42 21.39
C LEU A 40 -5.14 -10.96 22.75
N GLY A 41 -5.87 -10.07 23.44
CA GLY A 41 -5.43 -9.43 24.66
C GLY A 41 -4.48 -8.23 24.41
N PRO A 42 -4.26 -7.40 25.44
CA PRO A 42 -3.59 -6.10 25.29
C PRO A 42 -2.13 -6.22 24.86
N GLU A 43 -1.38 -7.20 25.36
CA GLU A 43 0.04 -7.39 25.04
C GLU A 43 0.26 -7.81 23.59
N LEU A 44 -0.52 -8.78 23.10
CA LEU A 44 -0.44 -9.21 21.71
C LEU A 44 -0.95 -8.14 20.75
N ASN A 45 -2.04 -7.42 21.10
CA ASN A 45 -2.48 -6.26 20.33
C ASN A 45 -1.37 -5.21 20.24
N ARG A 46 -0.71 -4.89 21.36
CA ARG A 46 0.40 -3.93 21.37
C ARG A 46 1.55 -4.35 20.47
N LEU A 47 1.95 -5.62 20.52
CA LEU A 47 2.99 -6.16 19.65
C LEU A 47 2.59 -6.04 18.18
N LEU A 48 1.40 -6.52 17.81
CA LEU A 48 0.94 -6.52 16.42
C LEU A 48 0.75 -5.11 15.87
N VAL A 49 0.15 -4.21 16.65
CA VAL A 49 -0.03 -2.81 16.24
C VAL A 49 1.31 -2.12 16.03
N ARG A 50 2.28 -2.33 16.95
CA ARG A 50 3.61 -1.75 16.80
C ARG A 50 4.29 -2.22 15.52
N THR A 51 4.34 -3.54 15.31
CA THR A 51 4.95 -4.14 14.11
C THR A 51 4.24 -3.67 12.84
N ALA A 52 2.91 -3.62 12.83
CA ALA A 52 2.13 -3.13 11.70
C ALA A 52 2.42 -1.65 11.41
N CYS A 53 2.46 -0.79 12.43
CA CYS A 53 2.76 0.62 12.26
C CYS A 53 4.18 0.83 11.75
N GLU A 54 5.19 0.12 12.27
CA GLU A 54 6.56 0.20 11.78
C GLU A 54 6.67 -0.20 10.31
N PHE A 55 6.00 -1.29 9.93
CA PHE A 55 5.93 -1.73 8.54
C PHE A 55 5.24 -0.70 7.64
N MET A 56 4.05 -0.24 8.02
CA MET A 56 3.27 0.73 7.25
C MET A 56 4.00 2.06 7.11
N ARG A 57 4.62 2.56 8.19
CA ARG A 57 5.45 3.76 8.19
C ARG A 57 6.60 3.62 7.20
N LYS A 58 7.39 2.54 7.33
CA LYS A 58 8.53 2.28 6.44
C LYS A 58 8.08 2.19 4.98
N ARG A 59 6.98 1.49 4.70
CA ARG A 59 6.46 1.35 3.34
C ARG A 59 5.99 2.69 2.78
N ALA A 60 5.24 3.47 3.55
CA ALA A 60 4.79 4.80 3.15
C ALA A 60 5.98 5.73 2.85
N THR A 61 7.02 5.74 3.70
CA THR A 61 8.25 6.48 3.44
C THR A 61 8.89 6.09 2.12
N VAL A 62 9.07 4.78 1.88
CA VAL A 62 9.65 4.30 0.61
C VAL A 62 8.81 4.75 -0.58
N VAL A 63 7.48 4.63 -0.53
CA VAL A 63 6.60 5.06 -1.63
C VAL A 63 6.70 6.56 -1.87
N LEU A 64 6.63 7.39 -0.82
CA LEU A 64 6.71 8.84 -0.92
C LEU A 64 8.06 9.34 -1.45
N GLU A 65 9.15 8.64 -1.14
CA GLU A 65 10.49 8.98 -1.59
C GLU A 65 10.84 8.38 -2.97
N SER A 66 10.07 7.40 -3.44
CA SER A 66 10.34 6.72 -4.70
C SER A 66 9.86 7.54 -5.91
N PRO A 67 10.63 7.56 -7.01
CA PRO A 67 10.16 8.10 -8.27
C PRO A 67 8.83 7.43 -8.68
N ASN A 68 7.85 8.25 -9.08
CA ASN A 68 6.52 7.80 -9.50
C ASN A 68 5.75 6.97 -8.46
N GLY A 69 6.16 6.99 -7.18
CA GLY A 69 5.51 6.18 -6.14
C GLY A 69 5.78 4.67 -6.25
N ILE A 70 6.83 4.27 -6.98
CA ILE A 70 7.16 2.86 -7.24
C ILE A 70 8.27 2.38 -6.29
N PRO A 71 7.94 1.60 -5.23
CA PRO A 71 8.93 1.12 -4.28
C PRO A 71 9.92 0.14 -4.93
N GLN A 72 11.22 0.45 -4.88
CA GLN A 72 12.29 -0.33 -5.54
C GLN A 72 12.52 -1.72 -4.93
N ASP A 73 12.06 -1.95 -3.70
CA ASP A 73 12.18 -3.23 -3.00
C ASP A 73 10.96 -4.15 -3.22
N VAL A 74 10.07 -3.80 -4.14
CA VAL A 74 8.91 -4.60 -4.53
C VAL A 74 9.08 -5.05 -5.98
N GLY A 75 8.86 -6.34 -6.24
CA GLY A 75 8.86 -6.86 -7.60
C GLY A 75 7.78 -6.19 -8.46
N PHE A 76 8.14 -5.74 -9.65
CA PHE A 76 7.19 -5.11 -10.55
C PHE A 76 6.30 -6.18 -11.19
N SER A 77 5.00 -6.08 -10.94
CA SER A 77 3.98 -6.97 -11.49
C SER A 77 2.71 -6.15 -11.67
N LEU A 78 2.27 -6.00 -12.92
CA LEU A 78 1.26 -5.02 -13.34
C LEU A 78 0.07 -5.73 -13.96
N THR A 79 -1.14 -5.32 -13.57
CA THR A 79 -2.37 -5.77 -14.24
C THR A 79 -3.32 -4.60 -14.47
N CYS A 80 -4.09 -4.69 -15.55
CA CYS A 80 -5.10 -3.69 -15.86
C CYS A 80 -6.25 -3.72 -14.85
N SER A 81 -6.60 -2.55 -14.29
CA SER A 81 -7.71 -2.40 -13.33
C SER A 81 -9.08 -2.74 -13.91
N GLU A 82 -9.24 -2.65 -15.23
CA GLU A 82 -10.53 -2.83 -15.92
C GLU A 82 -10.69 -4.22 -16.52
N CYS A 83 -9.69 -4.70 -17.27
CA CYS A 83 -9.80 -5.92 -18.07
C CYS A 83 -8.93 -7.08 -17.57
N ASN A 84 -8.17 -6.89 -16.49
CA ASN A 84 -7.20 -7.87 -15.97
C ASN A 84 -6.16 -8.33 -17.00
N ASN A 85 -5.90 -7.55 -18.05
CA ASN A 85 -4.78 -7.82 -18.95
C ASN A 85 -3.46 -7.68 -18.17
N GLU A 86 -2.57 -8.65 -18.31
CA GLU A 86 -1.25 -8.63 -17.70
C GLU A 86 -0.37 -7.60 -18.41
N GLY A 87 0.41 -6.86 -17.62
CA GLY A 87 1.36 -5.87 -18.11
C GLY A 87 2.77 -6.44 -18.27
N PRO A 88 3.71 -5.63 -18.78
CA PRO A 88 5.12 -6.03 -18.89
C PRO A 88 5.80 -6.13 -17.51
N GLU A 89 7.02 -6.66 -17.50
CA GLU A 89 7.79 -6.96 -16.28
C GLU A 89 8.50 -5.72 -15.68
N SER A 90 8.38 -4.55 -16.31
CA SER A 90 8.99 -3.32 -15.82
C SER A 90 8.13 -2.07 -16.04
N TYR A 91 8.33 -1.06 -15.19
CA TYR A 91 7.66 0.24 -15.31
C TYR A 91 8.01 0.96 -16.62
N ASP A 92 9.28 0.92 -17.03
CA ASP A 92 9.73 1.61 -18.24
C ASP A 92 9.10 1.00 -19.50
N GLU A 93 8.98 -0.32 -19.57
CA GLU A 93 8.27 -1.01 -20.65
C GLU A 93 6.77 -0.68 -20.62
N ALA A 94 6.15 -0.65 -19.44
CA ALA A 94 4.74 -0.29 -19.31
C ALA A 94 4.46 1.12 -19.87
N ILE A 95 5.31 2.09 -19.54
CA ILE A 95 5.20 3.44 -20.09
C ILE A 95 5.46 3.46 -21.60
N ALA A 96 6.45 2.70 -22.09
CA ALA A 96 6.73 2.60 -23.53
C ALA A 96 5.57 1.98 -24.32
N GLU A 97 4.84 1.05 -23.72
CA GLU A 97 3.64 0.41 -24.28
C GLU A 97 2.35 1.26 -24.12
N GLY A 98 2.43 2.41 -23.44
CA GLY A 98 1.31 3.33 -23.29
C GLY A 98 0.37 3.02 -22.12
N TRP A 99 0.83 2.29 -21.11
CA TRP A 99 0.11 2.16 -19.85
C TRP A 99 0.08 3.50 -19.10
N ALA A 100 -1.01 3.74 -18.37
CA ALA A 100 -1.18 4.97 -17.58
C ALA A 100 -1.75 4.67 -16.19
N GLY A 101 -1.61 5.63 -15.27
CA GLY A 101 -2.17 5.54 -13.92
C GLY A 101 -1.65 4.34 -13.12
N ILE A 102 -0.37 4.00 -13.28
CA ILE A 102 0.24 2.86 -12.59
C ILE A 102 0.42 3.22 -11.12
N GLU A 103 -0.22 2.46 -10.24
CA GLU A 103 -0.19 2.66 -8.79
C GLU A 103 0.25 1.39 -8.07
N TYR A 104 1.01 1.55 -6.99
CA TYR A 104 1.35 0.47 -6.07
C TYR A 104 0.16 0.14 -5.16
N VAL A 105 -0.30 -1.12 -5.14
CA VAL A 105 -1.51 -1.56 -4.45
C VAL A 105 -1.23 -2.75 -3.52
N PRO A 106 -0.65 -2.52 -2.32
CA PRO A 106 -0.15 -3.60 -1.45
C PRO A 106 -1.22 -4.47 -0.80
N HIS A 107 -2.49 -4.10 -0.88
CA HIS A 107 -3.58 -4.85 -0.26
C HIS A 107 -4.12 -5.97 -1.16
N LEU A 108 -3.70 -6.02 -2.43
CA LEU A 108 -4.09 -7.07 -3.36
C LEU A 108 -3.19 -8.30 -3.21
N SER A 109 -3.75 -9.47 -3.51
CA SER A 109 -3.08 -10.76 -3.36
C SER A 109 -2.44 -11.28 -4.65
N SER A 110 -2.79 -10.73 -5.80
CA SER A 110 -2.33 -11.21 -7.12
C SER A 110 -1.19 -10.38 -7.68
N GLU A 111 -1.26 -9.06 -7.58
CA GLU A 111 -0.33 -8.14 -8.24
C GLU A 111 0.04 -6.98 -7.34
N ASN A 112 1.27 -6.50 -7.50
CA ASN A 112 1.77 -5.35 -6.73
C ASN A 112 1.28 -4.02 -7.32
N PHE A 113 1.02 -3.95 -8.62
CA PHE A 113 0.65 -2.72 -9.30
C PHE A 113 -0.62 -2.89 -10.14
N LEU A 114 -1.45 -1.85 -10.13
CA LEU A 114 -2.57 -1.71 -11.05
C LEU A 114 -2.35 -0.51 -11.97
N GLY A 115 -2.87 -0.59 -13.19
CA GLY A 115 -2.87 0.52 -14.13
C GLY A 115 -3.96 0.39 -15.19
N SER A 116 -4.02 1.35 -16.11
CA SER A 116 -4.88 1.30 -17.29
C SER A 116 -4.07 0.89 -18.51
N CYS A 117 -4.48 -0.19 -19.18
CA CYS A 117 -3.82 -0.68 -20.38
C CYS A 117 -4.19 0.18 -21.61
N PRO A 118 -3.34 0.21 -22.65
CA PRO A 118 -3.58 1.02 -23.84
C PRO A 118 -4.90 0.68 -24.55
N THR A 119 -5.33 -0.58 -24.50
CA THR A 119 -6.60 -1.02 -25.10
C THR A 119 -7.80 -0.37 -24.42
N CYS A 120 -7.89 -0.46 -23.08
CA CYS A 120 -8.99 0.14 -22.33
C CYS A 120 -8.97 1.66 -22.44
N LEU A 121 -7.78 2.29 -22.46
CA LEU A 121 -7.66 3.74 -22.66
C LEU A 121 -8.19 4.19 -24.04
N ALA A 122 -7.99 3.39 -25.08
CA ALA A 122 -8.50 3.70 -26.42
C ALA A 122 -10.02 3.55 -26.54
N GLU A 123 -10.66 2.72 -25.70
CA GLU A 123 -12.12 2.52 -25.71
C GLU A 123 -12.90 3.70 -25.08
N TYR A 124 -12.23 4.55 -24.29
CA TYR A 124 -12.82 5.73 -23.65
C TYR A 124 -12.61 7.05 -24.42
N GLN A 125 -12.04 7.00 -25.63
CA GLN A 125 -11.81 8.17 -26.51
C GLN A 125 -12.84 8.24 -27.64
#